data_AF-A0A328YQZ5-F1
#
_entry.id   AF-A0A328YQZ5-F1
#
_cell.length_a   1.000
_cell.length_b   1.000
_cell.length_c   1.000
_cell.angle_alpha   90.00
_cell.angle_beta   90.00
_cell.angle_gamma   90.00
#
_symmetry.space_group_name_H-M   'P 1'
#
loop_
_entity.id
_entity.type
_entity.pdbx_description
1 polymer ?
#
loop_
_entity_poly.entity_id
_entity_poly.type
_entity_poly.pdbx_seq_one_letter_code
_entity_poly.pdbx_strand_id
1 'polypeptide(L)'
;MTLAIERNALQRRDEVLASKLRALISGPQTGFLMEAHNGLSARIVAEAGFKGIWASGLSISASLGVRDANEASWTQTLEVVEFMTDSTDLPVLLDGDTGYGNFNRLCCTNHPGHTGRLKA
;
A
#
# COMPACT_ATOMS: atom_id res chain seq x y z
N MET A 1 -18.50 -11.31 -18.46
CA MET A 1 -18.20 -12.47 -17.59
C MET A 1 -16.75 -12.44 -17.09
N THR A 2 -15.75 -12.20 -17.95
CA THR A 2 -14.31 -12.12 -17.59
C THR A 2 -13.97 -11.06 -16.53
N LEU A 3 -14.48 -9.83 -16.66
CA LEU A 3 -14.20 -8.74 -15.71
C LEU A 3 -14.67 -9.03 -14.27
N ALA A 4 -15.73 -9.83 -14.11
CA ALA A 4 -16.23 -10.20 -12.80
C ALA A 4 -15.34 -11.25 -12.12
N ILE A 5 -14.69 -12.11 -12.92
CA ILE A 5 -13.75 -13.12 -12.42
C ILE A 5 -12.46 -12.45 -11.94
N GLU A 6 -11.90 -11.51 -12.73
CA GLU A 6 -10.69 -10.76 -12.37
C GLU A 6 -10.90 -9.93 -11.10
N ARG A 7 -12.03 -9.24 -10.98
CA ARG A 7 -12.40 -8.52 -9.75
C ARG A 7 -12.45 -9.43 -8.53
N ASN A 8 -13.03 -10.62 -8.67
CA ASN A 8 -13.11 -11.60 -7.58
C ASN A 8 -11.72 -12.13 -7.19
N ALA A 9 -10.83 -12.35 -8.18
CA ALA A 9 -9.47 -12.79 -7.93
C ALA A 9 -8.64 -11.73 -7.18
N LEU A 10 -8.73 -10.45 -7.58
CA LEU A 10 -8.08 -9.33 -6.89
C LEU A 10 -8.60 -9.17 -5.46
N GLN A 11 -9.92 -9.17 -5.28
CA GLN A 11 -10.52 -9.03 -3.96
C GLN A 11 -10.10 -10.17 -3.00
N ARG A 12 -10.01 -11.41 -3.51
CA ARG A 12 -9.47 -12.54 -2.76
C ARG A 12 -7.99 -12.38 -2.41
N ARG A 13 -7.17 -11.83 -3.31
CA ARG A 13 -5.76 -11.54 -3.04
C ARG A 13 -5.64 -10.55 -1.88
N ASP A 14 -6.38 -9.45 -1.93
CA ASP A 14 -6.34 -8.41 -0.91
C ASP A 14 -6.77 -8.94 0.47
N GLU A 15 -7.81 -9.77 0.51
CA GLU A 15 -8.24 -10.46 1.74
C GLU A 15 -7.14 -11.36 2.33
N VAL A 16 -6.44 -12.11 1.48
CA VAL A 16 -5.31 -12.97 1.88
C VAL A 16 -4.14 -12.13 2.40
N LEU A 17 -3.77 -11.05 1.72
CA LEU A 17 -2.68 -10.16 2.14
C LEU A 17 -3.02 -9.47 3.47
N ALA A 18 -4.23 -8.96 3.62
CA ALA A 18 -4.70 -8.37 4.87
C ALA A 18 -4.71 -9.40 6.02
N SER A 19 -5.04 -10.66 5.72
CA SER A 19 -4.97 -11.75 6.70
C SER A 19 -3.53 -12.05 7.14
N LYS A 20 -2.57 -12.09 6.20
CA LYS A 20 -1.14 -12.24 6.50
C LYS A 20 -0.65 -11.11 7.40
N LEU A 21 -1.02 -9.86 7.12
CA LEU A 21 -0.65 -8.72 7.95
C LEU A 21 -1.24 -8.81 9.36
N ARG A 22 -2.53 -9.17 9.48
CA ARG A 22 -3.17 -9.42 10.78
C ARG A 22 -2.44 -10.49 11.57
N ALA A 23 -2.03 -11.58 10.92
CA ALA A 23 -1.27 -12.65 11.57
C ALA A 23 0.12 -12.18 12.05
N LEU A 24 0.79 -11.29 11.31
CA LEU A 24 2.06 -10.68 11.74
C LEU A 24 1.89 -9.77 12.95
N ILE A 25 0.81 -9.00 13.01
CA ILE A 25 0.53 -8.05 14.11
C ILE A 25 0.06 -8.77 15.36
N SER A 26 -0.85 -9.73 15.23
CA SER A 26 -1.43 -10.48 16.36
C SER A 26 -0.62 -11.71 16.75
N GLY A 27 0.52 -11.95 16.08
CA GLY A 27 1.40 -13.07 16.34
C GLY A 27 2.05 -13.00 17.73
N PRO A 28 2.49 -14.13 18.29
CA PRO A 28 3.14 -14.18 19.60
C PRO A 28 4.57 -13.61 19.60
N GLN A 29 5.15 -13.38 18.44
CA GLN A 29 6.52 -12.87 18.25
C GLN A 29 6.47 -11.50 17.60
N THR A 30 7.49 -10.69 17.86
CA THR A 30 7.65 -9.39 17.18
C THR A 30 7.81 -9.58 15.68
N GLY A 31 6.86 -9.04 14.91
CA GLY A 31 6.94 -8.98 13.46
C GLY A 31 7.88 -7.87 12.99
N PHE A 32 8.57 -8.11 11.87
CA PHE A 32 9.42 -7.12 11.22
C PHE A 32 8.86 -6.80 9.83
N LEU A 33 8.65 -5.50 9.58
CA LEU A 33 8.36 -4.96 8.27
C LEU A 33 9.59 -4.17 7.80
N MET A 34 9.99 -4.37 6.56
CA MET A 34 11.09 -3.60 5.97
C MET A 34 10.51 -2.46 5.13
N GLU A 35 11.18 -1.31 5.19
CA GLU A 35 10.81 -0.14 4.42
C GLU A 35 10.98 -0.37 2.91
N ALA A 36 10.05 0.16 2.12
CA ALA A 36 10.20 0.33 0.69
C ALA A 36 9.43 1.57 0.22
N HIS A 37 9.98 2.27 -0.78
CA HIS A 37 9.47 3.55 -1.31
C HIS A 37 9.31 3.53 -2.84
N ASN A 38 9.47 2.37 -3.49
CA ASN A 38 9.12 2.10 -4.88
C ASN A 38 9.06 0.58 -5.16
N GLY A 39 8.64 0.20 -6.38
CA GLY A 39 8.52 -1.21 -6.78
C GLY A 39 9.84 -2.00 -6.77
N LEU A 40 10.98 -1.36 -7.03
CA LEU A 40 12.29 -2.03 -6.98
C LEU A 40 12.69 -2.34 -5.53
N SER A 41 12.57 -1.37 -4.63
CA SER A 41 12.85 -1.60 -3.20
C SER A 41 11.90 -2.66 -2.63
N ALA A 42 10.63 -2.68 -3.04
CA ALA A 42 9.67 -3.70 -2.61
C ALA A 42 10.10 -5.12 -3.06
N ARG A 43 10.55 -5.29 -4.31
CA ARG A 43 11.13 -6.56 -4.79
C ARG A 43 12.32 -6.99 -3.95
N ILE A 44 13.24 -6.07 -3.64
CA ILE A 44 14.40 -6.34 -2.79
C ILE A 44 13.96 -6.81 -1.39
N VAL A 45 12.94 -6.17 -0.80
CA VAL A 45 12.38 -6.60 0.50
C VAL A 45 11.87 -8.05 0.44
N ALA A 46 11.16 -8.41 -0.62
CA ALA A 46 10.67 -9.77 -0.83
C ALA A 46 11.81 -10.80 -0.99
N GLU A 47 12.81 -10.47 -1.79
CA GLU A 47 13.99 -11.32 -2.00
C GLU A 47 14.85 -11.47 -0.74
N ALA A 48 14.92 -10.44 0.09
CA ALA A 48 15.57 -10.48 1.40
C ALA A 48 14.79 -11.33 2.44
N GLY A 49 13.60 -11.82 2.10
CA GLY A 49 12.86 -12.80 2.90
C GLY A 49 11.94 -12.21 3.97
N PHE A 50 11.76 -10.89 4.00
CA PHE A 50 10.81 -10.21 4.89
C PHE A 50 9.37 -10.66 4.61
N LYS A 51 8.50 -10.50 5.61
CA LYS A 51 7.11 -10.98 5.56
C LYS A 51 6.09 -9.88 5.30
N GLY A 52 6.53 -8.63 5.27
CA GLY A 52 5.70 -7.48 4.93
C GLY A 52 6.55 -6.23 4.72
N ILE A 53 5.91 -5.22 4.16
CA ILE A 53 6.51 -3.95 3.77
C ILE A 53 5.91 -2.83 4.61
N TRP A 54 6.76 -1.90 5.04
CA TRP A 54 6.36 -0.60 5.57
C TRP A 54 6.53 0.45 4.46
N ALA A 55 5.43 1.00 3.96
CA ALA A 55 5.46 2.10 3.00
C ALA A 55 5.46 3.43 3.76
N SER A 56 6.67 3.97 3.99
CA SER A 56 6.90 5.16 4.81
C SER A 56 6.55 6.46 4.07
N GLY A 57 5.75 7.34 4.68
CA GLY A 57 5.44 8.67 4.13
C GLY A 57 6.70 9.51 3.92
N LEU A 58 7.61 9.49 4.90
CA LEU A 58 8.93 10.12 4.81
C LEU A 58 9.76 9.63 3.61
N SER A 59 9.88 8.32 3.41
CA SER A 59 10.75 7.78 2.37
C SER A 59 10.15 7.98 0.97
N ILE A 60 8.83 7.84 0.86
CA ILE A 60 8.09 8.13 -0.38
C ILE A 60 8.19 9.60 -0.74
N SER A 61 7.90 10.52 0.19
CA SER A 61 7.98 11.97 -0.05
C SER A 61 9.41 12.41 -0.43
N ALA A 62 10.42 11.90 0.28
CA ALA A 62 11.82 12.15 -0.05
C ALA A 62 12.18 11.66 -1.46
N SER A 63 11.71 10.47 -1.86
CA SER A 63 11.95 9.93 -3.20
C SER A 63 11.28 10.76 -4.31
N LEU A 64 10.18 11.44 -3.99
CA LEU A 64 9.47 12.37 -4.88
C LEU A 64 10.06 13.79 -4.85
N GLY A 65 11.08 14.04 -4.03
CA GLY A 65 11.74 15.34 -3.92
C GLY A 65 10.93 16.40 -3.17
N VAL A 66 10.02 15.99 -2.30
CA VAL A 66 9.17 16.88 -1.48
C VAL A 66 9.33 16.61 0.01
N ARG A 67 8.84 17.51 0.86
CA ARG A 67 8.91 17.35 2.30
C ARG A 67 7.86 16.36 2.80
N ASP A 68 8.19 15.68 3.90
CA ASP A 68 7.26 14.86 4.68
C ASP A 68 6.29 15.75 5.47
N ALA A 69 5.39 16.41 4.74
CA ALA A 69 4.47 17.43 5.25
C ALA A 69 3.16 17.48 4.42
N ASN A 70 2.72 16.34 3.89
CA ASN A 70 1.59 16.23 2.95
C ASN A 70 1.75 17.06 1.66
N GLU A 71 2.98 17.27 1.20
CA GLU A 71 3.26 17.93 -0.10
C GLU A 71 3.08 16.97 -1.27
N ALA A 72 3.46 15.70 -1.09
CA ALA A 72 3.02 14.64 -1.98
C ALA A 72 1.49 14.50 -1.81
N SER A 73 0.75 14.51 -2.90
CA SER A 73 -0.69 14.25 -2.84
C SER A 73 -0.97 12.79 -2.54
N TRP A 74 -2.13 12.52 -1.94
CA TRP A 74 -2.59 11.15 -1.69
C TRP A 74 -2.56 10.25 -2.94
N THR A 75 -2.92 10.80 -4.11
CA THR A 75 -2.87 10.06 -5.38
C THR A 75 -1.44 9.69 -5.75
N GLN A 76 -0.47 10.60 -5.61
CA GLN A 76 0.94 10.30 -5.88
C GLN A 76 1.48 9.22 -4.94
N THR A 77 1.11 9.29 -3.65
CA THR A 77 1.48 8.25 -2.67
C THR A 77 0.87 6.89 -3.05
N LEU A 78 -0.42 6.85 -3.41
CA LEU A 78 -1.08 5.62 -3.84
C LEU A 78 -0.51 5.04 -5.14
N GLU A 79 -0.13 5.87 -6.11
CA GLU A 79 0.53 5.41 -7.34
C GLU A 79 1.84 4.68 -7.02
N VAL A 80 2.65 5.22 -6.11
CA VAL A 80 3.89 4.55 -5.64
C VAL A 80 3.58 3.21 -4.98
N VAL A 81 2.58 3.18 -4.10
CA VAL A 81 2.17 1.95 -3.39
C VAL A 81 1.59 0.92 -4.34
N GLU A 82 0.83 1.33 -5.36
CA GLU A 82 0.30 0.43 -6.39
C GLU A 82 1.45 -0.29 -7.10
N PHE A 83 2.49 0.44 -7.54
CA PHE A 83 3.69 -0.17 -8.11
C PHE A 83 4.41 -1.12 -7.14
N MET A 84 4.44 -0.81 -5.84
CA MET A 84 4.99 -1.71 -4.83
C MET A 84 4.17 -3.00 -4.71
N THR A 85 2.85 -2.89 -4.67
CA THR A 85 1.95 -4.06 -4.58
C THR A 85 1.96 -4.91 -5.84
N ASP A 86 2.13 -4.34 -7.04
CA ASP A 86 2.28 -5.12 -8.28
C ASP A 86 3.64 -5.85 -8.34
N SER A 87 4.62 -5.34 -7.60
CA SER A 87 5.97 -5.89 -7.56
C SER A 87 6.15 -6.99 -6.50
N THR A 88 5.18 -7.29 -5.63
CA THR A 88 5.37 -8.37 -4.63
C THR A 88 4.04 -9.01 -4.20
N ASP A 89 4.11 -10.19 -3.56
CA ASP A 89 2.97 -10.82 -2.88
C ASP A 89 3.03 -10.64 -1.35
N LEU A 90 3.74 -9.60 -0.90
CA LEU A 90 3.85 -9.22 0.49
C LEU A 90 2.74 -8.21 0.86
N PRO A 91 2.19 -8.28 2.09
CA PRO A 91 1.33 -7.23 2.60
C PRO A 91 2.12 -5.92 2.78
N VAL A 92 1.53 -4.81 2.33
CA VAL A 92 2.06 -3.45 2.51
C VAL A 92 1.25 -2.74 3.60
N LEU A 93 1.92 -2.22 4.61
CA LEU A 93 1.35 -1.31 5.59
C LEU A 93 1.78 0.11 5.21
N LEU A 94 0.81 0.93 4.78
CA LEU A 94 1.04 2.31 4.36
C LEU A 94 0.91 3.28 5.52
N ASP A 95 1.88 4.19 5.61
CA ASP A 95 1.79 5.41 6.40
C ASP A 95 0.71 6.34 5.82
N GLY A 96 -0.40 6.45 6.53
CA GLY A 96 -1.56 7.24 6.11
C GLY A 96 -1.54 8.70 6.57
N ASP A 97 -0.45 9.17 7.19
CA ASP A 97 -0.38 10.46 7.89
C ASP A 97 -1.62 10.70 8.77
N THR A 98 -2.28 11.84 8.61
CA THR A 98 -3.54 12.20 9.26
C THR A 98 -4.77 11.89 8.39
N GLY A 99 -4.59 11.21 7.25
CA GLY A 99 -5.66 10.91 6.30
C GLY A 99 -5.82 11.87 5.14
N TYR A 100 -4.82 12.73 4.86
CA TYR A 100 -4.78 13.62 3.69
C TYR A 100 -6.04 14.48 3.48
N GLY A 101 -6.75 14.85 4.57
CA GLY A 101 -7.96 15.67 4.54
C GLY A 101 -9.13 15.10 5.36
N ASN A 102 -10.36 15.21 4.85
CA ASN A 102 -11.58 14.77 5.54
C ASN A 102 -11.85 13.26 5.38
N PHE A 103 -12.58 12.69 6.35
CA PHE A 103 -12.96 11.27 6.48
C PHE A 103 -13.39 10.56 5.17
N ASN A 104 -14.05 11.27 4.25
CA ASN A 104 -14.45 10.70 2.95
C ASN A 104 -13.27 10.26 2.06
N ARG A 105 -12.10 10.93 2.13
CA ARG A 105 -10.92 10.52 1.33
C ARG A 105 -10.34 9.19 1.80
N LEU A 106 -10.39 8.93 3.11
CA LEU A 106 -9.94 7.68 3.75
C LEU A 106 -10.90 6.50 3.51
N CYS A 107 -12.21 6.74 3.46
CA CYS A 107 -13.22 5.67 3.33
C CYS A 107 -13.42 5.22 1.87
N CYS A 108 -13.36 6.14 0.91
CA CYS A 108 -13.64 5.85 -0.50
C CYS A 108 -12.56 4.98 -1.19
N THR A 109 -11.38 4.81 -0.60
CA THR A 109 -10.33 3.91 -1.12
C THR A 109 -10.60 2.43 -0.83
N ASN A 110 -11.50 2.10 0.10
CA ASN A 110 -11.89 0.72 0.42
C ASN A 110 -13.11 0.23 -0.38
N HIS A 111 -13.60 1.00 -1.36
CA HIS A 111 -14.75 0.60 -2.19
C HIS A 111 -14.29 0.09 -3.57
N PRO A 112 -14.63 -1.15 -3.97
CA PRO A 112 -14.24 -1.75 -5.24
C PRO A 112 -15.04 -1.15 -6.41
N GLY A 113 -14.79 0.13 -6.71
CA GLY A 113 -15.51 0.89 -7.73
C GLY A 113 -14.92 2.24 -8.12
N HIS A 114 -13.93 2.77 -7.39
CA HIS A 114 -13.38 4.10 -7.62
C HIS A 114 -11.91 4.13 -8.05
N THR A 115 -11.54 3.30 -9.02
CA THR A 115 -10.42 3.63 -9.94
C THR A 115 -10.94 4.57 -11.03
N GLY A 116 -11.47 5.72 -10.61
CA GLY A 116 -11.81 6.82 -11.49
C GLY A 116 -10.75 7.89 -11.30
N ARG A 117 -9.83 8.01 -12.25
CA ARG A 117 -8.86 9.09 -12.43
C ARG A 117 -9.40 10.41 -11.85
N LEU A 118 -9.03 10.74 -10.61
CA LEU A 118 -9.45 11.98 -9.98
C LEU A 118 -8.62 13.10 -10.62
N LYS A 119 -9.25 13.81 -11.55
CA LYS A 119 -8.79 15.13 -11.96
C LYS A 119 -9.25 16.14 -10.90
N ALA A 120 -8.27 16.88 -10.39
CA ALA A 120 -8.34 18.02 -9.47
C ALA A 120 -8.63 17.72 -7.99
#